data_AF-A0A2I3C8Q8-F1
#
_entry.id   AF-A0A2I3C8Q8-F1
#
_cell.length_a   1.000
_cell.length_b   1.000
_cell.length_c   1.000
_cell.angle_alpha   90.00
_cell.angle_beta   90.00
_cell.angle_gamma   90.00
#
_symmetry.space_group_name_H-M   'P 1'
#
loop_
_entity.id
_entity.type
_entity.pdbx_description
1 polymer ?
#
loop_
_entity_poly.entity_id
_entity_poly.type
_entity_poly.pdbx_seq_one_letter_code
_entity_poly.pdbx_strand_id
1 'polypeptide(L)'
;MKKWLVAFASLLILAGCEQPADQIHLSGPTMGTSYNIKYIEQDGIPTPKAMQTEIDRLLEEVNDQMSTYRDDSELSRFNQHQTSEPFTVSTQTATVVKEAIRLNGLTLGALDVTVGPLVNLWGFGPEARPDVVPTDEELAARKANTGIHHLSVDGNTLSKDLPNLYVDLSTIAKGWGLTWLLTTFNLKGYRTLWSKLAVKCVSKVSIVKVCLGVSQLKNRPLMNVQFKKLLNQATWQLQQVVTIVITLRVMV
;
A
#
# COMPACT_ATOMS: atom_id res chain seq x y z
N MET A 1 -65.94 -2.99 -4.67
CA MET A 1 -64.83 -3.50 -3.84
C MET A 1 -63.52 -3.65 -4.63
N LYS A 2 -63.46 -4.33 -5.79
CA LYS A 2 -62.23 -4.49 -6.61
C LYS A 2 -61.53 -3.18 -7.03
N LYS A 3 -62.28 -2.11 -7.35
CA LYS A 3 -61.69 -0.81 -7.77
C LYS A 3 -60.93 -0.09 -6.64
N TRP A 4 -61.32 -0.29 -5.39
CA TRP A 4 -60.67 0.31 -4.22
C TRP A 4 -59.36 -0.42 -3.84
N LEU A 5 -59.30 -1.74 -4.04
CA LEU A 5 -58.08 -2.53 -3.84
C LEU A 5 -56.97 -2.15 -4.84
N VAL A 6 -57.32 -1.87 -6.09
CA VAL A 6 -56.35 -1.40 -7.10
C VAL A 6 -55.83 -0.01 -6.76
N ALA A 7 -56.69 0.90 -6.30
CA ALA A 7 -56.27 2.24 -5.88
C ALA A 7 -55.33 2.21 -4.66
N PHE A 8 -55.59 1.33 -3.69
CA PHE A 8 -54.75 1.17 -2.51
C PHE A 8 -53.40 0.51 -2.83
N ALA A 9 -53.40 -0.49 -3.73
CA ALA A 9 -52.17 -1.10 -4.24
C ALA A 9 -51.32 -0.11 -5.04
N SER A 10 -51.94 0.77 -5.84
CA SER A 10 -51.25 1.84 -6.56
C SER A 10 -50.65 2.91 -5.64
N LEU A 11 -51.29 3.19 -4.49
CA LEU A 11 -50.77 4.13 -3.49
C LEU A 11 -49.54 3.58 -2.75
N LEU A 12 -49.50 2.26 -2.51
CA LEU A 12 -48.36 1.59 -1.86
C LEU A 12 -47.10 1.56 -2.74
N ILE A 13 -47.24 1.62 -4.07
CA ILE A 13 -46.10 1.65 -5.01
C ILE A 13 -45.40 3.02 -5.01
N LEU A 14 -46.09 4.10 -4.60
CA LEU A 14 -45.54 5.46 -4.58
C LEU A 14 -44.81 5.83 -3.27
N ALA A 15 -44.93 5.00 -2.22
CA ALA A 15 -44.27 5.25 -0.92
C ALA A 15 -42.82 4.73 -0.85
N GLY A 16 -42.31 4.11 -1.93
CA GLY A 16 -40.98 3.48 -1.97
C GLY A 16 -39.87 4.34 -2.58
N CYS A 17 -40.03 5.67 -2.68
CA CYS A 17 -38.92 6.55 -3.06
C CYS A 17 -37.95 6.73 -1.88
N GLU A 18 -37.07 5.75 -1.69
CA GLU A 18 -35.86 5.95 -0.90
C GLU A 18 -34.96 6.90 -1.71
N GLN A 19 -34.71 8.11 -1.18
CA GLN A 19 -33.79 9.03 -1.85
C GLN A 19 -32.41 8.37 -1.92
N PRO A 20 -31.76 8.32 -3.10
CA PRO A 20 -30.41 7.82 -3.19
C PRO A 20 -29.55 8.69 -2.29
N ALA A 21 -28.94 8.09 -1.27
CA ALA A 21 -28.09 8.82 -0.36
C ALA A 21 -26.96 9.51 -1.15
N ASP A 22 -26.79 10.82 -0.95
CA ASP A 22 -25.82 11.61 -1.71
C ASP A 22 -24.40 11.10 -1.44
N GLN A 23 -23.81 10.51 -2.47
CA GLN A 23 -22.46 9.96 -2.43
C GLN A 23 -21.47 11.04 -2.84
N ILE A 24 -20.61 11.42 -1.89
CA ILE A 24 -19.49 12.31 -2.14
C ILE A 24 -18.32 11.48 -2.69
N HIS A 25 -17.62 12.01 -3.70
CA HIS A 25 -16.42 11.40 -4.27
C HIS A 25 -15.25 12.40 -4.18
N LEU A 26 -14.22 12.03 -3.42
CA LEU A 26 -12.94 12.73 -3.31
C LEU A 26 -11.85 11.97 -4.08
N SER A 27 -10.97 12.71 -4.75
CA SER A 27 -9.83 12.12 -5.46
C SER A 27 -8.68 13.10 -5.55
N GLY A 28 -7.46 12.57 -5.57
CA GLY A 28 -6.24 13.37 -5.68
C GLY A 28 -5.01 12.50 -5.97
N PRO A 29 -3.88 13.10 -6.35
CA PRO A 29 -2.62 12.41 -6.57
C PRO A 29 -1.94 12.06 -5.23
N THR A 30 -1.25 10.91 -5.15
CA THR A 30 -0.37 10.55 -4.01
C THR A 30 0.52 9.36 -4.37
N MET A 31 1.72 9.24 -3.81
CA MET A 31 2.60 8.05 -3.90
C MET A 31 2.80 7.52 -5.35
N GLY A 32 2.99 8.42 -6.32
CA GLY A 32 3.12 8.08 -7.75
C GLY A 32 1.84 7.54 -8.40
N THR A 33 0.69 7.72 -7.75
CA THR A 33 -0.63 7.25 -8.17
C THR A 33 -1.71 8.27 -7.77
N SER A 34 -2.95 7.82 -7.60
CA SER A 34 -4.08 8.62 -7.14
C SER A 34 -4.90 7.80 -6.14
N TYR A 35 -5.58 8.51 -5.25
CA TYR A 35 -6.57 7.94 -4.36
C TYR A 35 -7.98 8.25 -4.87
N ASN A 36 -8.94 7.40 -4.49
CA ASN A 36 -10.36 7.61 -4.75
C ASN A 36 -11.11 7.19 -3.49
N ILE A 37 -11.82 8.15 -2.89
CA ILE A 37 -12.57 7.97 -1.65
C ILE A 37 -14.02 8.36 -1.91
N LYS A 38 -14.95 7.48 -1.53
CA LYS A 38 -16.38 7.67 -1.68
C LYS A 38 -17.08 7.41 -0.37
N TYR A 39 -17.91 8.34 0.08
CA TYR A 39 -18.67 8.19 1.32
C TYR A 39 -20.04 8.83 1.16
N ILE A 40 -20.93 8.54 2.09
CA ILE A 40 -22.27 9.12 2.16
C ILE A 40 -22.23 10.25 3.18
N GLU A 41 -22.78 11.40 2.80
CA GLU A 41 -22.89 12.55 3.70
C GLU A 41 -23.78 12.21 4.91
N GLN A 42 -23.32 12.59 6.10
CA GLN A 42 -24.07 12.43 7.34
C GLN A 42 -23.80 13.60 8.27
N ASP A 43 -24.77 13.91 9.12
CA ASP A 43 -24.63 14.94 10.14
C ASP A 43 -23.44 14.64 11.07
N GLY A 44 -22.61 15.66 11.31
CA GLY A 44 -21.41 15.56 12.14
C GLY A 44 -20.13 15.15 11.39
N ILE A 45 -20.19 14.88 10.09
CA ILE A 45 -19.01 14.68 9.24
C ILE A 45 -18.51 16.06 8.73
N PRO A 46 -17.17 16.30 8.65
CA PRO A 46 -16.62 17.49 8.03
C PRO A 46 -17.08 17.67 6.57
N THR A 47 -17.12 18.92 6.10
CA THR A 47 -17.46 19.20 4.70
C THR A 47 -16.52 18.47 3.73
N PRO A 48 -16.95 18.16 2.49
CA PRO A 48 -16.10 17.51 1.49
C PRO A 48 -14.74 18.18 1.30
N LYS A 49 -14.70 19.51 1.32
CA LYS A 49 -13.49 20.30 1.19
C LYS A 49 -12.55 20.13 2.39
N ALA A 50 -13.07 20.22 3.61
CA ALA A 50 -12.29 20.02 4.82
C ALA A 50 -11.72 18.59 4.89
N MET A 51 -12.53 17.60 4.52
CA MET A 51 -12.09 16.21 4.46
C MET A 51 -11.00 16.00 3.41
N GLN A 52 -11.14 16.56 2.20
CA GLN A 52 -10.11 16.48 1.17
C GLN A 52 -8.78 17.09 1.65
N THR A 53 -8.81 18.28 2.24
CA THR A 53 -7.60 18.93 2.78
C THR A 53 -6.90 18.05 3.82
N GLU A 54 -7.65 17.43 4.73
CA GLU A 54 -7.07 16.56 5.75
C GLU A 54 -6.56 15.22 5.17
N ILE A 55 -7.26 14.63 4.19
CA ILE A 55 -6.78 13.45 3.46
C ILE A 55 -5.45 13.75 2.77
N ASP A 56 -5.36 14.87 2.04
CA ASP A 56 -4.15 15.27 1.33
C ASP A 56 -3.00 15.47 2.32
N ARG A 57 -3.25 16.15 3.44
CA ARG A 57 -2.26 16.35 4.51
C ARG A 57 -1.75 15.04 5.10
N LEU A 58 -2.65 14.11 5.43
CA LEU A 58 -2.31 12.80 6.00
C LEU A 58 -1.52 11.93 5.01
N LEU A 59 -1.88 11.96 3.73
CA LEU A 59 -1.17 11.19 2.70
C LEU A 59 0.21 11.79 2.39
N GLU A 60 0.34 13.11 2.50
CA GLU A 60 1.62 13.80 2.36
C GLU A 60 2.55 13.51 3.53
N GLU A 61 2.02 13.46 4.76
CA GLU A 61 2.77 13.03 5.95
C GLU A 61 3.33 11.60 5.78
N VAL A 62 2.57 10.69 5.17
CA VAL A 62 3.07 9.34 4.85
C VAL A 62 4.17 9.37 3.78
N ASN A 63 4.10 10.29 2.80
CA ASN A 63 5.19 10.46 1.82
C ASN A 63 6.47 10.97 2.50
N ASP A 64 6.35 11.96 3.39
CA ASP A 64 7.49 12.52 4.14
C ASP A 64 8.14 11.48 5.06
N GLN A 65 7.37 10.52 5.54
CA GLN A 65 7.87 9.44 6.38
C GLN A 65 8.49 8.29 5.56
N MET A 66 7.79 7.80 4.53
CA MET A 66 8.04 6.45 3.98
C MET A 66 8.36 6.41 2.48
N SER A 67 8.48 7.56 1.81
CA SER A 67 8.78 7.60 0.38
C SER A 67 10.26 7.31 0.08
N THR A 68 10.55 6.33 -0.76
CA THR A 68 11.89 6.09 -1.34
C THR A 68 12.24 7.05 -2.48
N TYR A 69 11.27 7.84 -2.96
CA TYR A 69 11.45 8.80 -4.06
C TYR A 69 11.75 10.23 -3.58
N ARG A 70 11.65 10.49 -2.27
CA ARG A 70 12.01 11.77 -1.65
C ARG A 70 13.32 11.60 -0.91
N ASP A 71 14.35 12.34 -1.30
CA ASP A 71 15.69 12.20 -0.71
C ASP A 71 15.74 12.60 0.77
N ASP A 72 14.81 13.47 1.20
CA ASP A 72 14.70 14.02 2.54
C ASP A 72 13.66 13.31 3.43
N SER A 73 13.00 12.26 2.91
CA SER A 73 12.05 11.48 3.71
C SER A 73 12.74 10.80 4.89
N GLU A 74 11.98 10.50 5.94
CA GLU A 74 12.50 9.78 7.10
C GLU A 74 13.13 8.43 6.71
N LEU A 75 12.48 7.66 5.82
CA LEU A 75 13.00 6.41 5.30
C LEU A 75 14.26 6.60 4.44
N SER A 76 14.32 7.63 3.60
CA SER A 76 15.51 7.91 2.77
C SER A 76 16.69 8.35 3.61
N ARG A 77 16.47 9.16 4.66
CA ARG A 77 17.52 9.52 5.62
C ARG A 77 18.02 8.29 6.39
N PHE A 78 17.14 7.38 6.77
CA PHE A 78 17.54 6.09 7.35
C PHE A 78 18.36 5.25 6.36
N ASN A 79 17.96 5.20 5.09
CA ASN A 79 18.71 4.48 4.05
C ASN A 79 20.10 5.08 3.82
N GLN A 80 20.24 6.41 3.92
CA GLN A 80 21.52 7.13 3.82
C GLN A 80 22.40 7.01 5.08
N HIS A 81 21.80 6.69 6.24
CA HIS A 81 22.53 6.48 7.49
C HIS A 81 23.44 5.25 7.38
N GLN A 82 24.74 5.38 7.65
CA GLN A 82 25.73 4.30 7.42
C GLN A 82 26.24 3.62 8.68
N THR A 83 25.80 4.06 9.87
CA THR A 83 26.28 3.48 11.13
C THR A 83 25.25 2.50 11.71
N SER A 84 25.70 1.66 12.64
CA SER A 84 24.85 0.76 13.42
C SER A 84 24.12 1.46 14.57
N GLU A 85 24.31 2.77 14.72
CA GLU A 85 23.66 3.55 15.77
C GLU A 85 22.15 3.66 15.52
N PRO A 86 21.32 3.56 16.58
CA PRO A 86 19.87 3.70 16.45
C PRO A 86 19.48 5.03 15.80
N PHE A 87 18.68 4.94 14.75
CA PHE A 87 18.12 6.10 14.04
C PHE A 87 16.69 6.34 14.51
N THR A 88 16.41 7.52 15.05
CA THR A 88 15.07 7.86 15.55
C THR A 88 14.10 8.12 14.39
N VAL A 89 12.92 7.52 14.47
CA VAL A 89 11.84 7.63 13.49
C VAL A 89 10.51 7.96 14.16
N SER A 90 9.55 8.40 13.35
CA SER A 90 8.16 8.54 13.76
C SER A 90 7.56 7.21 14.22
N THR A 91 6.56 7.29 15.10
CA THR A 91 5.81 6.11 15.58
C THR A 91 5.17 5.35 14.42
N GLN A 92 4.73 6.08 13.39
CA GLN A 92 4.14 5.55 12.17
C GLN A 92 5.14 4.68 11.40
N THR A 93 6.33 5.19 11.11
CA THR A 93 7.39 4.42 10.42
C THR A 93 7.80 3.20 11.23
N ALA A 94 8.04 3.36 12.55
CA ALA A 94 8.37 2.24 13.41
C ALA A 94 7.28 1.14 13.39
N THR A 95 6.00 1.54 13.42
CA THR A 95 4.87 0.60 13.34
C THR A 95 4.87 -0.17 12.02
N VAL A 96 5.10 0.52 10.90
CA VAL A 96 5.12 -0.11 9.58
C VAL A 96 6.32 -1.05 9.41
N VAL A 97 7.51 -0.65 9.88
CA VAL A 97 8.70 -1.51 9.83
C VAL A 97 8.53 -2.73 10.71
N LYS A 98 7.99 -2.57 11.92
CA LYS A 98 7.67 -3.69 12.81
C LYS A 98 6.71 -4.68 12.16
N GLU A 99 5.68 -4.18 11.50
CA GLU A 99 4.74 -5.03 10.78
C GLU A 99 5.39 -5.71 9.57
N ALA A 100 6.27 -5.02 8.84
CA ALA A 100 7.02 -5.61 7.74
C ALA A 100 7.93 -6.76 8.20
N ILE A 101 8.65 -6.61 9.31
CA ILE A 101 9.48 -7.67 9.91
C ILE A 101 8.60 -8.85 10.34
N ARG A 102 7.45 -8.58 10.98
CA ARG A 102 6.50 -9.63 11.37
C ARG A 102 5.96 -10.40 10.17
N LEU A 103 5.58 -9.70 9.10
CA LEU A 103 5.08 -10.30 7.87
C LEU A 103 6.16 -11.08 7.13
N ASN A 104 7.42 -10.64 7.18
CA ASN A 104 8.54 -11.44 6.66
C ASN A 104 8.58 -12.82 7.33
N GLY A 105 8.54 -12.86 8.66
CA GLY A 105 8.53 -14.12 9.41
C GLY A 105 7.34 -15.02 9.06
N LEU A 106 6.13 -14.44 8.98
CA LEU A 106 4.93 -15.19 8.59
C LEU A 106 4.96 -15.72 7.15
N THR A 107 5.66 -15.03 6.26
CA THR A 107 5.75 -15.40 4.85
C THR A 107 7.00 -16.21 4.53
N LEU A 108 7.73 -16.66 5.56
CA LEU A 108 8.97 -17.42 5.44
C LEU A 108 10.00 -16.68 4.55
N GLY A 109 10.08 -15.36 4.69
CA GLY A 109 11.00 -14.50 3.94
C GLY A 109 10.49 -14.01 2.58
N ALA A 110 9.28 -14.39 2.14
CA ALA A 110 8.80 -13.98 0.82
C ALA A 110 8.48 -12.48 0.73
N LEU A 111 8.00 -11.86 1.82
CA LEU A 111 7.91 -10.42 1.95
C LEU A 111 9.13 -9.91 2.67
N ASP A 112 10.09 -9.34 1.94
CA ASP A 112 11.28 -8.70 2.51
C ASP A 112 11.36 -7.25 2.03
N VAL A 113 11.33 -6.30 2.97
CA VAL A 113 11.41 -4.86 2.68
C VAL A 113 12.85 -4.37 2.45
N THR A 114 13.85 -5.22 2.63
CA THR A 114 15.27 -4.90 2.41
C THR A 114 15.75 -5.21 1.00
N VAL A 115 14.86 -5.66 0.11
CA VAL A 115 15.18 -5.96 -1.30
C VAL A 115 15.32 -4.71 -2.17
N GLY A 116 15.30 -3.52 -1.58
CA GLY A 116 15.47 -2.24 -2.27
C GLY A 116 16.66 -2.18 -3.23
N PRO A 117 17.87 -2.66 -2.89
CA PRO A 117 19.01 -2.66 -3.81
C PRO A 117 18.77 -3.47 -5.09
N LEU A 118 17.98 -4.54 -4.99
CA LEU A 118 17.58 -5.37 -6.13
C LEU A 118 16.47 -4.69 -6.94
N VAL A 119 15.47 -4.11 -6.27
CA VAL A 119 14.38 -3.34 -6.91
C VAL A 119 14.97 -2.20 -7.76
N ASN A 120 15.97 -1.51 -7.22
CA ASN A 120 16.69 -0.45 -7.89
C ASN A 120 17.50 -0.95 -9.08
N LEU A 121 18.24 -2.05 -8.92
CA LEU A 121 19.02 -2.68 -10.00
C LEU A 121 18.15 -3.01 -11.23
N TRP A 122 16.90 -3.41 -11.01
CA TRP A 122 15.94 -3.72 -12.07
C TRP A 122 15.11 -2.51 -12.56
N GLY A 123 15.42 -1.28 -12.12
CA GLY A 123 14.78 -0.05 -12.57
C GLY A 123 13.33 0.16 -12.06
N PHE A 124 12.95 -0.53 -10.98
CA PHE A 124 11.65 -0.39 -10.34
C PHE A 124 11.64 0.59 -9.17
N GLY A 125 12.81 1.06 -8.73
CA GLY A 125 12.97 2.05 -7.67
C GLY A 125 13.29 3.46 -8.19
N PRO A 126 13.87 4.33 -7.35
CA PRO A 126 14.27 5.69 -7.72
C PRO A 126 15.57 5.75 -8.56
N GLU A 127 16.40 4.70 -8.55
CA GLU A 127 17.59 4.60 -9.41
C GLU A 127 17.21 4.61 -10.91
N ALA A 128 18.12 5.13 -11.75
CA ALA A 128 17.93 5.19 -13.20
C ALA A 128 17.64 3.81 -13.78
N ARG A 129 16.80 3.74 -14.81
CA ARG A 129 16.43 2.48 -15.47
C ARG A 129 17.56 2.04 -16.41
N PRO A 130 18.27 0.94 -16.12
CA PRO A 130 19.22 0.42 -17.09
C PRO A 130 18.46 -0.20 -18.27
N ASP A 131 18.89 0.08 -19.49
CA ASP A 131 18.39 -0.58 -20.71
C ASP A 131 19.02 -1.97 -20.91
N VAL A 132 20.00 -2.32 -20.08
CA VAL A 132 20.77 -3.56 -20.14
C VAL A 132 20.39 -4.45 -18.96
N VAL A 133 20.32 -5.76 -19.21
CA VAL A 133 20.08 -6.76 -18.16
C VAL A 133 21.32 -6.81 -17.24
N PRO A 134 21.15 -6.68 -15.91
CA PRO A 134 22.25 -6.78 -14.97
C PRO A 134 22.99 -8.11 -15.09
N THR A 135 24.30 -8.07 -14.90
CA THR A 135 25.16 -9.26 -14.83
C THR A 135 24.93 -10.04 -13.54
N ASP A 136 25.31 -11.32 -13.54
CA ASP A 136 25.24 -12.15 -12.33
C ASP A 136 26.14 -11.60 -11.20
N GLU A 137 27.25 -10.93 -11.55
CA GLU A 137 28.16 -10.28 -10.61
C GLU A 137 27.48 -9.07 -9.94
N GLU A 138 26.82 -8.20 -10.71
CA GLU A 138 26.04 -7.07 -10.16
C GLU A 138 24.88 -7.56 -9.29
N LEU A 139 24.20 -8.62 -9.72
CA LEU A 139 23.12 -9.23 -8.94
C LEU A 139 23.64 -9.78 -7.60
N ALA A 140 24.76 -10.49 -7.60
CA ALA A 140 25.38 -11.01 -6.39
C ALA A 140 25.82 -9.89 -5.44
N ALA A 141 26.43 -8.83 -5.98
CA ALA A 141 26.85 -7.66 -5.22
C ALA A 141 25.67 -6.93 -4.56
N ARG A 142 24.54 -6.74 -5.27
CA ARG A 142 23.34 -6.12 -4.70
C ARG A 142 22.67 -7.02 -3.67
N LYS A 143 22.62 -8.34 -3.92
CA LYS A 143 22.04 -9.31 -2.99
C LYS A 143 22.77 -9.38 -1.65
N ALA A 144 24.09 -9.19 -1.65
CA ALA A 144 24.90 -9.12 -0.43
C ALA A 144 24.50 -7.93 0.49
N ASN A 145 23.80 -6.92 -0.06
CA ASN A 145 23.28 -5.76 0.68
C ASN A 145 21.80 -5.92 1.08
N THR A 146 21.29 -7.15 1.14
CA THR A 146 19.88 -7.44 1.46
C THR A 146 19.77 -8.46 2.58
N GLY A 147 18.69 -8.41 3.34
CA GLY A 147 18.35 -9.38 4.37
C GLY A 147 17.62 -8.72 5.53
N ILE A 148 16.37 -9.14 5.78
CA ILE A 148 15.55 -8.60 6.88
C ILE A 148 16.21 -8.70 8.27
N HIS A 149 17.08 -9.68 8.48
CA HIS A 149 17.77 -9.92 9.75
C HIS A 149 18.78 -8.82 10.09
N HIS A 150 19.16 -8.02 9.09
CA HIS A 150 19.98 -6.82 9.25
C HIS A 150 19.17 -5.60 9.69
N LEU A 151 17.85 -5.70 9.80
CA LEU A 151 16.96 -4.61 10.21
C LEU A 151 16.33 -4.93 11.56
N SER A 152 16.41 -3.99 12.50
CA SER A 152 15.76 -4.09 13.81
C SER A 152 14.99 -2.82 14.14
N VAL A 153 13.96 -2.98 14.97
CA VAL A 153 13.12 -1.89 15.47
C VAL A 153 12.96 -2.04 16.98
N ASP A 154 13.28 -0.98 17.72
CA ASP A 154 13.05 -0.88 19.15
C ASP A 154 12.41 0.47 19.49
N GLY A 155 11.20 0.43 20.06
CA GLY A 155 10.35 1.60 20.23
C GLY A 155 10.21 2.41 18.94
N ASN A 156 10.75 3.63 18.96
CA ASN A 156 10.76 4.59 17.85
C ASN A 156 12.13 4.69 17.18
N THR A 157 12.95 3.65 17.27
CA THR A 157 14.28 3.63 16.65
C THR A 157 14.42 2.45 15.71
N LEU A 158 15.11 2.68 14.59
CA LEU A 158 15.51 1.66 13.63
C LEU A 158 17.02 1.52 13.68
N SER A 159 17.52 0.29 13.63
CA SER A 159 18.96 0.04 13.53
C SER A 159 19.25 -0.96 12.43
N LYS A 160 20.38 -0.78 11.75
CA LYS A 160 20.90 -1.71 10.76
C LYS A 160 22.37 -2.02 11.01
N ASP A 161 22.75 -3.29 10.95
CA ASP A 161 24.14 -3.75 11.09
C ASP A 161 24.88 -3.78 9.74
N LEU A 162 24.15 -3.64 8.64
CA LEU A 162 24.67 -3.56 7.28
C LEU A 162 24.54 -2.13 6.75
N PRO A 163 25.64 -1.36 6.57
CA PRO A 163 25.58 0.06 6.19
C PRO A 163 24.80 0.34 4.91
N ASN A 164 24.95 -0.54 3.91
CA ASN A 164 24.33 -0.43 2.60
C ASN A 164 22.92 -1.05 2.53
N LEU A 165 22.34 -1.45 3.66
CA LEU A 165 20.97 -1.93 3.69
C LEU A 165 20.04 -0.79 3.26
N TYR A 166 19.19 -1.10 2.28
CA TYR A 166 18.21 -0.17 1.75
C TYR A 166 16.80 -0.74 1.97
N VAL A 167 16.01 -0.04 2.76
CA VAL A 167 14.63 -0.42 3.09
C VAL A 167 13.67 0.28 2.13
N ASP A 168 12.80 -0.52 1.53
CA ASP A 168 11.70 -0.11 0.66
C ASP A 168 10.36 -0.58 1.22
N LEU A 169 9.55 0.37 1.70
CA LEU A 169 8.23 0.13 2.28
C LEU A 169 7.10 0.19 1.22
N SER A 170 7.41 0.28 -0.07
CA SER A 170 6.41 0.43 -1.15
C SER A 170 5.31 -0.64 -1.15
N THR A 171 5.60 -1.84 -0.63
CA THR A 171 4.66 -2.97 -0.53
C THR A 171 3.63 -2.82 0.60
N ILE A 172 3.93 -2.02 1.64
CA ILE A 172 3.11 -1.93 2.86
C ILE A 172 2.63 -0.50 3.17
N ALA A 173 3.40 0.53 2.82
CA ALA A 173 3.13 1.93 3.16
C ALA A 173 1.77 2.43 2.64
N LYS A 174 1.32 1.95 1.48
CA LYS A 174 0.00 2.30 0.90
C LYS A 174 -1.16 1.77 1.76
N GLY A 175 -1.03 0.55 2.28
CA GLY A 175 -2.01 -0.03 3.21
C GLY A 175 -2.02 0.69 4.56
N TRP A 176 -0.85 1.17 4.99
CA TRP A 176 -0.73 2.03 6.16
C TRP A 176 -1.46 3.36 5.96
N GLY A 177 -1.26 4.05 4.83
CA GLY A 177 -1.95 5.30 4.53
C GLY A 177 -3.48 5.17 4.64
N LEU A 178 -4.05 4.08 4.11
CA LEU A 178 -5.48 3.78 4.28
C LEU A 178 -5.87 3.58 5.76
N THR A 179 -5.07 2.82 6.51
CA THR A 179 -5.30 2.61 7.94
C THR A 179 -5.29 3.91 8.73
N TRP A 180 -4.34 4.79 8.40
CA TRP A 180 -4.16 6.08 9.04
C TRP A 180 -5.39 6.96 8.81
N LEU A 181 -5.86 7.08 7.56
CA LEU A 181 -7.09 7.78 7.23
C LEU A 181 -8.30 7.25 8.02
N LEU A 182 -8.52 5.93 8.02
CA LEU A 182 -9.65 5.31 8.72
C LEU A 182 -9.63 5.58 10.23
N THR A 183 -8.44 5.63 10.81
CA THR A 183 -8.25 5.88 12.25
C THR A 183 -8.47 7.35 12.58
N THR A 184 -7.92 8.27 11.78
CA THR A 184 -8.03 9.72 12.00
C THR A 184 -9.49 10.20 11.94
N PHE A 185 -10.26 9.71 10.96
CA PHE A 185 -11.67 10.07 10.86
C PHE A 185 -12.58 9.27 11.82
N ASN A 186 -12.00 8.51 12.76
CA ASN A 186 -12.69 7.67 13.73
C ASN A 186 -13.78 6.78 13.08
N LEU A 187 -13.51 6.27 11.87
CA LEU A 187 -14.53 5.62 11.05
C LEU A 187 -14.86 4.19 11.50
N LYS A 188 -14.40 3.78 12.69
CA LYS A 188 -14.59 2.44 13.25
C LYS A 188 -16.07 2.05 13.41
N GLY A 189 -16.97 3.04 13.51
CA GLY A 189 -18.42 2.84 13.58
C GLY A 189 -19.14 2.65 12.23
N TYR A 190 -18.50 2.97 11.10
CA TYR A 190 -19.16 2.95 9.78
C TYR A 190 -18.91 1.64 9.00
N ARG A 191 -18.98 0.50 9.69
CA ARG A 191 -18.72 -0.84 9.12
C ARG A 191 -19.54 -1.16 7.86
N THR A 192 -20.67 -0.49 7.63
CA THR A 192 -21.60 -0.78 6.53
C THR A 192 -21.39 0.05 5.26
N LEU A 193 -20.56 1.10 5.30
CA LEU A 193 -20.54 2.11 4.23
C LEU A 193 -19.33 2.05 3.29
N TRP A 194 -18.35 1.18 3.61
CA TRP A 194 -17.06 1.14 2.92
C TRP A 194 -16.81 -0.20 2.20
N SER A 195 -17.81 -1.09 2.11
CA SER A 195 -17.72 -2.35 1.33
C SER A 195 -17.55 -2.12 -0.18
N LYS A 196 -17.90 -0.93 -0.67
CA LYS A 196 -17.61 -0.44 -2.03
C LYS A 196 -16.48 0.60 -2.06
N LEU A 197 -15.81 0.85 -0.93
CA LEU A 197 -14.52 1.50 -0.94
C LEU A 197 -13.46 0.45 -1.21
N ALA A 198 -13.47 -0.05 -2.44
CA ALA A 198 -12.18 -0.22 -3.05
C ALA A 198 -11.54 1.18 -3.00
N VAL A 199 -10.63 1.41 -2.06
CA VAL A 199 -9.39 2.09 -2.44
C VAL A 199 -8.80 1.21 -3.52
N LYS A 200 -9.37 1.33 -4.71
CA LYS A 200 -8.66 1.19 -5.95
C LYS A 200 -7.69 2.38 -5.88
N CYS A 201 -6.62 2.22 -5.10
CA CYS A 201 -5.31 2.66 -5.54
C CYS A 201 -4.99 1.81 -6.78
N VAL A 202 -5.81 1.98 -7.83
CA VAL A 202 -5.41 1.70 -9.19
C VAL A 202 -4.47 2.83 -9.46
N SER A 203 -3.24 2.61 -9.06
CA SER A 203 -2.21 3.00 -9.97
C SER A 203 -2.59 2.41 -11.32
N LYS A 204 -2.77 3.25 -12.32
CA LYS A 204 -2.49 2.80 -13.68
C LYS A 204 -1.01 2.38 -13.80
N VAL A 205 -0.15 2.60 -12.77
CA VAL A 205 1.31 2.55 -12.90
C VAL A 205 2.10 1.76 -11.81
N SER A 206 1.57 1.31 -10.67
CA SER A 206 2.37 0.81 -9.52
C SER A 206 1.84 -0.42 -8.75
N ILE A 207 0.68 -0.40 -8.09
CA ILE A 207 -0.01 -1.62 -7.57
C ILE A 207 -0.38 -2.57 -8.70
N VAL A 208 -0.72 -1.99 -9.85
CA VAL A 208 -0.96 -2.75 -11.07
C VAL A 208 0.35 -3.12 -11.76
N LYS A 209 1.53 -2.54 -11.44
CA LYS A 209 2.80 -2.99 -12.04
C LYS A 209 3.43 -4.19 -11.35
N VAL A 210 3.16 -4.45 -10.07
CA VAL A 210 3.61 -5.72 -9.46
C VAL A 210 2.74 -6.90 -9.93
N CYS A 211 1.45 -6.69 -10.23
CA CYS A 211 0.58 -7.75 -10.78
C CYS A 211 0.53 -7.80 -12.33
N LEU A 212 0.47 -6.67 -13.05
CA LEU A 212 0.54 -6.64 -14.53
C LEU A 212 1.97 -6.68 -15.06
N GLY A 213 2.99 -6.29 -14.29
CA GLY A 213 4.39 -6.48 -14.70
C GLY A 213 4.69 -7.96 -14.92
N VAL A 214 4.16 -8.85 -14.07
CA VAL A 214 4.29 -10.31 -14.24
C VAL A 214 3.50 -10.83 -15.44
N SER A 215 2.32 -10.26 -15.72
CA SER A 215 1.52 -10.61 -16.90
C SER A 215 2.18 -10.17 -18.21
N GLN A 216 2.83 -9.00 -18.25
CA GLN A 216 3.51 -8.46 -19.44
C GLN A 216 4.90 -9.07 -19.65
N LEU A 217 5.56 -9.49 -18.56
CA LEU A 217 6.83 -10.22 -18.62
C LEU A 217 6.64 -11.64 -19.16
N LYS A 218 5.53 -12.31 -18.85
CA LYS A 218 5.20 -13.67 -19.33
C LYS A 218 5.28 -13.84 -20.87
N ASN A 219 5.01 -12.77 -21.61
CA ASN A 219 4.98 -12.74 -23.08
C ASN A 219 6.25 -12.18 -23.74
N ARG A 220 7.31 -11.87 -22.98
CA ARG A 220 8.60 -11.46 -23.58
C ARG A 220 9.46 -12.70 -23.88
N PRO A 221 10.02 -12.81 -25.11
CA PRO A 221 10.79 -13.99 -25.52
C PRO A 221 12.15 -14.16 -24.82
N LEU A 222 12.63 -13.17 -24.07
CA LEU A 222 13.97 -13.14 -23.46
C LEU A 222 14.04 -13.53 -21.98
N MET A 223 12.97 -14.05 -21.38
CA MET A 223 13.02 -14.44 -19.96
C MET A 223 13.49 -15.88 -19.75
N ASN A 224 14.58 -16.03 -18.99
CA ASN A 224 15.08 -17.31 -18.48
C ASN A 224 13.98 -18.07 -17.70
N VAL A 225 13.90 -19.37 -17.92
CA VAL A 225 12.99 -20.32 -17.26
C VAL A 225 13.04 -20.21 -15.73
N GLN A 226 14.21 -19.90 -15.17
CA GLN A 226 14.41 -19.72 -13.73
C GLN A 226 13.64 -18.50 -13.19
N PHE A 227 13.67 -17.38 -13.93
CA PHE A 227 12.97 -16.15 -13.57
C PHE A 227 11.45 -16.29 -13.70
N LYS A 228 10.97 -17.05 -14.70
CA LYS A 228 9.53 -17.42 -14.82
C LYS A 228 9.03 -18.23 -13.63
N LYS A 229 9.84 -19.13 -13.08
CA LYS A 229 9.50 -19.91 -11.88
C LYS A 229 9.41 -19.03 -10.64
N LEU A 230 10.40 -18.16 -10.41
CA LEU A 230 10.42 -17.19 -9.32
C LEU A 230 9.20 -16.24 -9.36
N LEU A 231 8.86 -15.72 -10.54
CA LEU A 231 7.72 -14.84 -10.73
C LEU A 231 6.38 -15.52 -10.42
N ASN A 232 6.17 -16.76 -10.90
CA ASN A 232 4.94 -17.48 -10.63
C ASN A 232 4.77 -17.80 -9.13
N GLN A 233 5.87 -18.11 -8.44
CA GLN A 233 5.88 -18.40 -7.01
C GLN A 233 5.59 -17.14 -6.18
N ALA A 234 6.19 -16.00 -6.55
CA ALA A 234 5.94 -14.69 -5.94
C ALA A 234 4.50 -14.20 -6.16
N THR A 235 3.90 -14.39 -7.34
CA THR A 235 2.51 -13.96 -7.60
C THR A 235 1.47 -14.73 -6.78
N TRP A 236 1.68 -16.04 -6.61
CA TRP A 236 0.76 -16.86 -5.83
C TRP A 236 0.84 -16.50 -4.34
N GLN A 237 2.05 -16.21 -3.84
CA GLN A 237 2.25 -15.81 -2.45
C GLN A 237 1.80 -14.36 -2.16
N LEU A 238 1.95 -13.42 -3.10
CA LEU A 238 1.43 -12.05 -2.93
C LEU A 238 -0.11 -12.00 -2.96
N GLN A 239 -0.77 -12.82 -3.79
CA GLN A 239 -2.23 -12.96 -3.72
C GLN A 239 -2.68 -13.55 -2.38
N GLN A 240 -1.94 -14.49 -1.81
CA GLN A 240 -2.20 -15.04 -0.48
C GLN A 240 -2.00 -13.97 0.60
N VAL A 241 -0.91 -13.19 0.57
CA VAL A 241 -0.61 -12.17 1.59
C VAL A 241 -1.60 -11.00 1.56
N VAL A 242 -1.98 -10.50 0.38
CA VAL A 242 -3.01 -9.45 0.26
C VAL A 242 -4.37 -9.97 0.76
N THR A 243 -4.70 -11.22 0.47
CA THR A 243 -5.94 -11.84 0.98
C THR A 243 -5.87 -12.05 2.50
N ILE A 244 -4.76 -12.55 3.03
CA ILE A 244 -4.55 -12.85 4.46
C ILE A 244 -4.55 -11.56 5.30
N VAL A 245 -3.92 -10.47 4.84
CA VAL A 245 -3.93 -9.17 5.54
C VAL A 245 -5.34 -8.58 5.59
N ILE A 246 -6.15 -8.78 4.53
CA ILE A 246 -7.55 -8.37 4.50
C ILE A 246 -8.39 -9.27 5.42
N THR A 247 -8.17 -10.60 5.43
CA THR A 247 -8.96 -11.54 6.23
C THR A 247 -8.64 -11.48 7.73
N LEU A 248 -7.37 -11.34 8.14
CA LEU A 248 -6.98 -11.30 9.55
C LEU A 248 -7.47 -10.04 10.28
N ARG A 249 -7.68 -8.94 9.56
CA ARG A 249 -8.25 -7.71 10.12
C ARG A 249 -9.78 -7.68 10.17
N VAL A 250 -10.43 -8.65 9.53
CA VAL A 250 -11.89 -8.85 9.58
C VAL A 250 -12.27 -9.80 10.72
N MET A 251 -11.32 -10.57 11.27
CA MET A 251 -11.54 -11.56 12.32
C MET A 251 -11.12 -11.12 13.74
N VAL A 252 -10.58 -9.91 13.92
CA VAL A 252 -10.32 -9.28 15.23
C VAL A 252 -11.02 -7.92 15.28
#